data_AF-A0A8I7BGB6-F1
#
_entry.id   AF-A0A8I7BGB6-F1
#
_cell.length_a   1.000
_cell.length_b   1.000
_cell.length_c   1.000
_cell.angle_alpha   90.00
_cell.angle_beta   90.00
_cell.angle_gamma   90.00
#
_symmetry.space_group_name_H-M   'P 1'
#
loop_
_entity.id
_entity.type
_entity.pdbx_description
1 polymer ?
#
loop_
_entity_poly.entity_id
_entity_poly.type
_entity_poly.pdbx_seq_one_letter_code
_entity_poly.pdbx_strand_id
1 'polypeptide(L)'
;MAATPHSVTTLDDVEGLLRYSTGKGAEVPCCQLEEDAAINAAVKVKAMVDSGAVRLVNPWILANKLHFKAAVQEWVDEMIDRLPFSPREMQALDESIAMLKNRLQTPYAVAYPGSMEEEAINSEVQSQRVSWAMDLKGLEVKKKVLEEQGPVALESFHGLLDITLQMPSFMGAGSTDYKFLTHSGQLELDDME
;
A
#
# COMPACT_ATOMS: atom_id res chain seq x y z
N MET A 1 1.43 14.35 -44.54
CA MET A 1 2.38 13.39 -43.93
C MET A 1 1.91 13.18 -42.50
N ALA A 2 1.64 11.95 -42.06
CA ALA A 2 1.28 11.70 -40.68
C ALA A 2 2.48 12.06 -39.78
N ALA A 3 2.26 12.88 -38.75
CA ALA A 3 3.32 13.25 -37.81
C ALA A 3 3.88 11.99 -37.13
N THR A 4 5.20 11.86 -37.08
CA THR A 4 5.88 10.78 -36.35
C THR A 4 5.47 10.85 -34.87
N PRO A 5 4.98 9.76 -34.27
CA PRO A 5 4.56 9.78 -32.88
C PRO A 5 5.76 10.04 -31.95
N HIS A 6 5.53 10.81 -30.88
CA HIS A 6 6.54 11.07 -29.86
C HIS A 6 6.68 9.85 -28.95
N SER A 7 7.88 9.30 -28.85
CA SER A 7 8.19 8.22 -27.93
C SER A 7 8.16 8.72 -26.48
N VAL A 8 7.59 7.91 -25.59
CA VAL A 8 7.45 8.20 -24.15
C VAL A 8 8.02 7.04 -23.36
N THR A 9 9.11 7.30 -22.67
CA THR A 9 9.78 6.36 -21.75
C THR A 9 9.68 6.82 -20.30
N THR A 10 9.79 8.13 -20.06
CA THR A 10 9.88 8.75 -18.74
C THR A 10 8.80 9.81 -18.52
N LEU A 11 8.69 10.30 -17.28
CA LEU A 11 7.81 11.41 -16.96
C LEU A 11 8.22 12.70 -17.69
N ASP A 12 9.52 12.91 -17.91
CA ASP A 12 10.06 14.10 -18.58
C ASP A 12 9.61 14.16 -20.04
N ASP A 13 9.52 13.00 -20.71
CA ASP A 13 9.00 12.91 -22.09
C ASP A 13 7.54 13.38 -22.15
N VAL A 14 6.74 13.01 -21.13
CA VAL A 14 5.33 13.43 -21.00
C VAL A 14 5.23 14.94 -20.76
N GLU A 15 6.15 15.51 -19.98
CA GLU A 15 6.19 16.96 -19.76
C GLU A 15 6.61 17.74 -21.01
N GLY A 16 7.54 17.19 -21.79
CA GLY A 16 7.87 17.70 -23.12
C GLY A 16 6.65 17.73 -24.03
N LEU A 17 5.86 16.65 -24.03
CA LEU A 17 4.60 16.54 -24.78
C LEU A 17 3.55 17.58 -24.36
N LEU A 18 3.38 17.80 -23.05
CA LEU A 18 2.45 18.82 -22.54
C LEU A 18 2.82 20.21 -23.06
N ARG A 19 4.09 20.60 -22.98
CA ARG A 19 4.58 21.91 -23.47
C ARG A 19 4.34 22.07 -24.98
N TYR A 20 4.51 20.99 -25.74
CA TYR A 20 4.26 20.99 -27.19
C TYR A 20 2.78 21.17 -27.52
N SER A 21 1.89 20.49 -26.79
CA SER A 21 0.43 20.54 -26.99
C SER A 21 -0.18 21.92 -26.72
N THR A 22 0.37 22.67 -25.75
CA THR A 22 -0.10 24.03 -25.41
C THR A 22 0.35 25.11 -26.38
N GLY A 23 1.35 24.83 -27.25
CA GLY A 23 2.00 25.84 -28.09
C GLY A 23 1.52 25.94 -29.54
N LYS A 24 0.74 24.98 -30.06
CA LYS A 24 0.32 24.95 -31.47
C LYS A 24 -1.13 24.53 -31.65
N GLY A 25 -2.00 25.48 -31.97
CA GLY A 25 -3.43 25.26 -32.18
C GLY A 25 -3.81 24.65 -33.53
N ALA A 26 -3.30 23.47 -33.91
CA ALA A 26 -3.78 22.85 -35.16
C ALA A 26 -3.89 21.31 -35.18
N GLU A 27 -3.13 20.54 -34.41
CA GLU A 27 -3.28 19.07 -34.40
C GLU A 27 -3.00 18.49 -33.00
N VAL A 28 -3.84 17.55 -32.56
CA VAL A 28 -3.63 16.79 -31.32
C VAL A 28 -2.34 15.96 -31.48
N PRO A 29 -1.32 16.16 -30.64
CA PRO A 29 -0.05 15.44 -30.77
C PRO A 29 -0.25 13.94 -30.59
N CYS A 30 0.42 13.17 -31.43
CA CYS A 30 0.47 11.71 -31.32
C CYS A 30 1.67 11.28 -30.47
N CYS A 31 1.46 10.33 -29.57
CA CYS A 31 2.51 9.72 -28.76
C CYS A 31 2.44 8.19 -28.81
N GLN A 32 3.58 7.57 -28.50
CA GLN A 32 3.78 6.13 -28.37
C GLN A 32 4.42 5.87 -27.01
N LEU A 33 3.81 5.02 -26.20
CA LEU A 33 4.46 4.53 -24.98
C LEU A 33 5.47 3.45 -25.36
N GLU A 34 6.69 3.53 -24.87
CA GLU A 34 7.64 2.43 -25.05
C GLU A 34 7.31 1.27 -24.12
N GLU A 35 7.75 0.07 -24.51
CA GLU A 35 7.53 -1.15 -23.71
C GLU A 35 8.16 -1.05 -22.33
N ASP A 36 9.32 -0.40 -22.22
CA ASP A 36 10.08 -0.18 -21.00
C ASP A 36 9.65 1.07 -20.21
N ALA A 37 8.66 1.83 -20.70
CA ALA A 37 8.27 3.09 -20.09
C ALA A 37 7.88 2.95 -18.60
N ALA A 38 8.21 3.96 -17.81
CA ALA A 38 7.82 4.00 -16.40
C ALA A 38 6.28 4.04 -16.25
N ILE A 39 5.77 3.44 -15.19
CA ILE A 39 4.31 3.33 -14.96
C ILE A 39 3.70 4.70 -14.70
N ASN A 40 4.41 5.58 -13.97
CA ASN A 40 3.95 6.94 -13.73
C ASN A 40 3.82 7.77 -15.03
N ALA A 41 4.69 7.56 -16.01
CA ALA A 41 4.60 8.16 -17.33
C ALA A 41 3.33 7.67 -18.04
N ALA A 42 3.06 6.36 -17.99
CA ALA A 42 1.82 5.78 -18.54
C ALA A 42 0.56 6.33 -17.85
N VAL A 43 0.56 6.51 -16.52
CA VAL A 43 -0.56 7.13 -15.79
C VAL A 43 -0.81 8.55 -16.25
N LYS A 44 0.24 9.35 -16.46
CA LYS A 44 0.12 10.74 -16.93
C LYS A 44 -0.34 10.77 -18.39
N VAL A 45 0.16 9.88 -19.25
CA VAL A 45 -0.35 9.70 -20.61
C VAL A 45 -1.82 9.32 -20.61
N LYS A 46 -2.29 8.45 -19.70
CA LYS A 46 -3.71 8.13 -19.57
C LYS A 46 -4.55 9.39 -19.36
N ALA A 47 -4.18 10.25 -18.41
CA ALA A 47 -4.90 11.49 -18.14
C ALA A 47 -4.91 12.43 -19.38
N MET A 48 -3.81 12.46 -20.14
CA MET A 48 -3.71 13.24 -21.37
C MET A 48 -4.58 12.66 -22.50
N VAL A 49 -4.67 11.33 -22.60
CA VAL A 49 -5.56 10.65 -23.57
C VAL A 49 -7.02 10.90 -23.19
N ASP A 50 -7.39 10.72 -21.92
CA ASP A 50 -8.76 10.89 -21.42
C ASP A 50 -9.26 12.35 -21.59
N SER A 51 -8.36 13.33 -21.49
CA SER A 51 -8.66 14.75 -21.73
C SER A 51 -8.59 15.17 -23.21
N GLY A 52 -8.20 14.26 -24.11
CA GLY A 52 -8.03 14.53 -25.53
C GLY A 52 -6.80 15.38 -25.88
N ALA A 53 -5.89 15.58 -24.93
CA ALA A 53 -4.65 16.36 -25.11
C ALA A 53 -3.63 15.65 -26.02
N VAL A 54 -3.66 14.31 -26.08
CA VAL A 54 -2.83 13.49 -26.97
C VAL A 54 -3.62 12.34 -27.59
N ARG A 55 -3.12 11.84 -28.73
CA ARG A 55 -3.55 10.58 -29.32
C ARG A 55 -2.46 9.52 -29.10
N LEU A 56 -2.82 8.44 -28.42
CA LEU A 56 -1.92 7.31 -28.20
C LEU A 56 -2.02 6.30 -29.35
N VAL A 57 -0.88 5.90 -29.92
CA VAL A 57 -0.85 4.96 -31.05
C VAL A 57 -0.93 3.48 -30.64
N ASN A 58 -0.54 3.16 -29.40
CA ASN A 58 -0.49 1.80 -28.86
C ASN A 58 -1.23 1.67 -27.52
N PRO A 59 -2.58 1.77 -27.52
CA PRO A 59 -3.40 1.78 -26.31
C PRO A 59 -3.30 0.49 -25.47
N TRP A 60 -2.89 -0.63 -26.07
CA TRP A 60 -2.69 -1.89 -25.35
C TRP A 60 -1.51 -1.85 -24.37
N ILE A 61 -0.41 -1.13 -24.68
CA ILE A 61 0.71 -0.94 -23.73
C ILE A 61 0.22 -0.17 -22.50
N LEU A 62 -0.58 0.87 -22.73
CA LEU A 62 -1.17 1.63 -21.66
C LEU A 62 -2.07 0.77 -20.77
N ALA A 63 -2.93 -0.06 -21.37
CA ALA A 63 -3.79 -0.96 -20.62
C ALA A 63 -2.98 -1.94 -19.74
N ASN A 64 -1.93 -2.56 -20.29
CA ASN A 64 -1.05 -3.44 -19.53
C ASN A 64 -0.34 -2.71 -18.38
N LYS A 65 0.19 -1.51 -18.64
CA LYS A 65 0.82 -0.65 -17.61
C LYS A 65 -0.12 -0.29 -16.47
N LEU A 66 -1.38 0.00 -16.78
CA LEU A 66 -2.40 0.31 -15.76
C LEU A 66 -2.85 -0.92 -14.98
N HIS A 67 -2.94 -2.09 -15.62
CA HIS A 67 -3.23 -3.34 -14.92
C HIS A 67 -2.13 -3.70 -13.93
N PHE A 68 -0.87 -3.62 -14.37
CA PHE A 68 0.28 -3.87 -13.49
C PHE A 68 0.33 -2.89 -12.32
N LYS A 69 0.07 -1.60 -12.56
CA LYS A 69 -0.07 -0.60 -11.47
C LYS A 69 -1.07 -1.04 -10.41
N ALA A 70 -2.25 -1.49 -10.85
CA ALA A 70 -3.31 -1.91 -9.92
C ALA A 70 -2.87 -3.12 -9.08
N ALA A 71 -2.21 -4.10 -9.69
CA ALA A 71 -1.69 -5.27 -8.98
C ALA A 71 -0.58 -4.90 -7.97
N VAL A 72 0.31 -3.98 -8.30
CA VAL A 72 1.34 -3.49 -7.36
C VAL A 72 0.71 -2.73 -6.20
N GLN A 73 -0.29 -1.89 -6.47
CA GLN A 73 -1.02 -1.19 -5.42
C GLN A 73 -1.72 -2.16 -4.47
N GLU A 74 -2.45 -3.14 -5.01
CA GLU A 74 -3.14 -4.16 -4.23
C GLU A 74 -2.15 -4.95 -3.35
N TRP A 75 -0.98 -5.29 -3.88
CA TRP A 75 0.07 -5.96 -3.11
C TRP A 75 0.60 -5.10 -1.96
N VAL A 76 0.82 -3.80 -2.18
CA VAL A 76 1.25 -2.87 -1.11
C VAL A 76 0.16 -2.72 -0.05
N ASP A 77 -1.10 -2.59 -0.46
CA ASP A 77 -2.24 -2.48 0.45
C ASP A 77 -2.38 -3.76 1.30
N GLU A 78 -2.24 -4.94 0.71
CA GLU A 78 -2.24 -6.21 1.44
C GLU A 78 -1.08 -6.31 2.45
N MET A 79 0.10 -5.83 2.08
CA MET A 79 1.25 -5.78 2.99
C MET A 79 1.00 -4.84 4.16
N ILE A 80 0.36 -3.69 3.92
CA ILE A 80 -0.03 -2.74 4.96
C ILE A 80 -1.07 -3.34 5.91
N ASP A 81 -2.08 -4.04 5.39
CA ASP A 81 -3.13 -4.65 6.20
C ASP A 81 -2.61 -5.76 7.13
N ARG A 82 -1.45 -6.36 6.81
CA ARG A 82 -0.78 -7.37 7.64
C ARG A 82 0.10 -6.77 8.75
N LEU A 83 0.29 -5.45 8.79
CA LEU A 83 1.15 -4.80 9.78
C LEU A 83 0.42 -4.64 11.12
N PRO A 84 1.15 -4.74 12.26
CA PRO A 84 0.60 -4.77 13.62
C PRO A 84 -0.11 -3.48 14.09
N PHE A 85 -0.17 -2.47 13.21
CA PHE A 85 -0.83 -1.17 13.40
C PHE A 85 -1.98 -1.00 12.40
N SER A 86 -2.48 -2.08 11.83
CA SER A 86 -3.70 -2.06 11.02
C SER A 86 -4.84 -1.41 11.84
N PRO A 87 -5.78 -0.70 11.19
CA PRO A 87 -6.91 -0.08 11.89
C PRO A 87 -7.67 -1.08 12.78
N ARG A 88 -7.74 -2.35 12.33
CA ARG A 88 -8.37 -3.45 13.07
C ARG A 88 -7.64 -3.80 14.36
N GLU A 89 -6.32 -3.92 14.33
CA GLU A 89 -5.53 -4.25 15.53
C GLU A 89 -5.48 -3.09 16.51
N MET A 90 -5.40 -1.86 16.01
CA MET A 90 -5.50 -0.66 16.82
C MET A 90 -6.84 -0.57 17.55
N GLN A 91 -7.94 -0.88 16.87
CA GLN A 91 -9.26 -0.95 17.49
C GLN A 91 -9.34 -2.04 18.57
N ALA A 92 -8.84 -3.26 18.30
CA ALA A 92 -8.84 -4.34 19.29
C ALA A 92 -8.00 -4.00 20.55
N LEU A 93 -6.90 -3.26 20.35
CA LEU A 93 -6.07 -2.76 21.44
C LEU A 93 -6.81 -1.71 22.27
N ASP A 94 -7.53 -0.79 21.64
CA ASP A 94 -8.36 0.22 22.31
C ASP A 94 -9.49 -0.40 23.12
N GLU A 95 -10.18 -1.39 22.57
CA GLU A 95 -11.22 -2.15 23.27
C GLU A 95 -10.65 -2.86 24.51
N SER A 96 -9.46 -3.46 24.39
CA SER A 96 -8.78 -4.12 25.52
C SER A 96 -8.37 -3.13 26.61
N ILE A 97 -7.83 -1.98 26.24
CA ILE A 97 -7.47 -0.89 27.17
C ILE A 97 -8.73 -0.36 27.88
N ALA A 98 -9.81 -0.10 27.14
CA ALA A 98 -11.07 0.39 27.70
C ALA A 98 -11.67 -0.62 28.68
N MET A 99 -11.63 -1.90 28.35
CA MET A 99 -12.11 -2.99 29.21
C MET A 99 -11.30 -3.07 30.52
N LEU A 100 -9.97 -2.99 30.47
CA LEU A 100 -9.14 -2.99 31.68
C LEU A 100 -9.33 -1.72 32.53
N LYS A 101 -9.48 -0.54 31.90
CA LYS A 101 -9.81 0.70 32.60
C LYS A 101 -11.15 0.59 33.34
N ASN A 102 -12.16 0.01 32.70
CA ASN A 102 -13.46 -0.22 33.31
C ASN A 102 -13.37 -1.19 34.51
N ARG A 103 -12.63 -2.30 34.37
CA ARG A 103 -12.42 -3.28 35.45
C ARG A 103 -11.69 -2.71 36.66
N LEU A 104 -10.74 -1.80 36.45
CA LEU A 104 -10.03 -1.13 37.55
C LEU A 104 -10.91 -0.11 38.28
N GLN A 105 -11.86 0.52 37.58
CA GLN A 105 -12.83 1.44 38.19
C GLN A 105 -13.96 0.71 38.91
N THR A 106 -14.44 -0.40 38.33
CA THR A 106 -15.53 -1.21 38.86
C THR A 106 -15.05 -2.65 39.05
N PRO A 107 -14.48 -2.98 40.22
CA PRO A 107 -14.04 -4.33 40.50
C PRO A 107 -15.22 -5.30 40.37
N TYR A 108 -15.00 -6.44 39.71
CA TYR A 108 -15.98 -7.53 39.73
C TYR A 108 -16.28 -7.92 41.18
N ALA A 109 -17.57 -7.96 41.54
CA ALA A 109 -18.00 -8.57 42.78
C ALA A 109 -17.86 -10.10 42.63
N VAL A 110 -16.68 -10.62 42.94
CA VAL A 110 -16.46 -12.07 43.00
C VAL A 110 -17.21 -12.60 44.22
N ALA A 111 -18.06 -13.60 44.02
CA ALA A 111 -18.71 -14.32 45.11
C ALA A 111 -17.68 -15.27 45.74
N TYR A 112 -17.04 -14.81 46.81
CA TYR A 112 -16.10 -15.64 47.56
C TYR A 112 -16.86 -16.66 48.43
N PRO A 113 -16.31 -17.89 48.64
CA PRO A 113 -16.90 -18.85 49.55
C PRO A 113 -17.02 -18.28 50.96
N GLY A 114 -18.13 -18.53 51.66
CA GLY A 114 -18.33 -18.04 53.03
C GLY A 114 -17.35 -18.58 54.07
N SER A 115 -16.51 -19.55 53.70
CA SER A 115 -15.41 -20.10 54.52
C SER A 115 -14.09 -19.36 54.36
N MET A 116 -14.00 -18.37 53.46
CA MET A 116 -12.76 -17.63 53.18
C MET A 116 -12.62 -16.46 54.13
N GLU A 117 -11.45 -16.32 54.76
CA GLU A 117 -11.15 -15.20 55.66
C GLU A 117 -11.10 -13.87 54.89
N GLU A 118 -11.56 -12.79 55.51
CA GLU A 118 -11.64 -11.45 54.91
C GLU A 118 -10.28 -10.93 54.44
N GLU A 119 -9.21 -11.27 55.16
CA GLU A 119 -7.82 -10.93 54.80
C GLU A 119 -7.38 -11.62 53.51
N ALA A 120 -7.75 -12.90 53.32
CA ALA A 120 -7.46 -13.64 52.11
C ALA A 120 -8.24 -13.07 50.91
N ILE A 121 -9.50 -12.69 51.12
CA ILE A 121 -10.33 -12.04 50.09
C ILE A 121 -9.70 -10.72 49.64
N ASN A 122 -9.30 -9.88 50.60
CA ASN A 122 -8.66 -8.60 50.32
C ASN A 122 -7.33 -8.78 49.58
N SER A 123 -6.49 -9.74 50.00
CA SER A 123 -5.22 -10.04 49.34
C SER A 123 -5.41 -10.46 47.87
N GLU A 124 -6.40 -11.33 47.60
CA GLU A 124 -6.73 -11.77 46.25
C GLU A 124 -7.22 -10.60 45.37
N VAL A 125 -8.13 -9.77 45.88
CA VAL A 125 -8.62 -8.59 45.15
C VAL A 125 -7.48 -7.64 44.81
N GLN A 126 -6.57 -7.38 45.75
CA GLN A 126 -5.40 -6.53 45.51
C GLN A 126 -4.47 -7.14 44.46
N SER A 127 -4.26 -8.46 44.50
CA SER A 127 -3.43 -9.18 43.53
C SER A 127 -4.01 -9.09 42.12
N GLN A 128 -5.32 -9.27 41.97
CA GLN A 128 -6.02 -9.10 40.68
C GLN A 128 -5.92 -7.67 40.17
N ARG A 129 -6.10 -6.67 41.04
CA ARG A 129 -5.94 -5.25 40.66
C ARG A 129 -4.53 -4.94 40.18
N VAL A 130 -3.51 -5.46 40.87
CA VAL A 130 -2.11 -5.28 40.45
C VAL A 130 -1.88 -5.94 39.09
N SER A 131 -2.39 -7.15 38.86
CA SER A 131 -2.31 -7.83 37.56
C SER A 131 -2.93 -6.99 36.44
N TRP A 132 -4.20 -6.56 36.61
CA TRP A 132 -4.87 -5.74 35.59
C TRP A 132 -4.20 -4.39 35.37
N ALA A 133 -3.64 -3.78 36.42
CA ALA A 133 -2.90 -2.52 36.28
C ALA A 133 -1.59 -2.72 35.50
N MET A 134 -0.90 -3.84 35.69
CA MET A 134 0.29 -4.19 34.91
C MET A 134 -0.06 -4.47 33.44
N ASP A 135 -1.12 -5.25 33.20
CA ASP A 135 -1.61 -5.52 31.85
C ASP A 135 -1.99 -4.23 31.13
N LEU A 136 -2.72 -3.33 31.80
CA LEU A 136 -3.10 -2.03 31.26
C LEU A 136 -1.87 -1.20 30.86
N LYS A 137 -0.86 -1.10 31.75
CA LYS A 137 0.39 -0.40 31.43
C LYS A 137 1.09 -1.01 30.22
N GLY A 138 1.14 -2.34 30.14
CA GLY A 138 1.71 -3.05 28.99
C GLY A 138 0.99 -2.71 27.68
N LEU A 139 -0.35 -2.72 27.68
CA LEU A 139 -1.14 -2.36 26.51
C LEU A 139 -1.02 -0.88 26.12
N GLU A 140 -0.97 0.03 27.09
CA GLU A 140 -0.76 1.47 26.83
C GLU A 140 0.62 1.74 26.23
N VAL A 141 1.66 1.06 26.72
CA VAL A 141 3.01 1.12 26.12
C VAL A 141 3.00 0.55 24.71
N LYS A 142 2.38 -0.62 24.49
CA LYS A 142 2.24 -1.22 23.16
C LYS A 142 1.53 -0.27 22.20
N LYS A 143 0.42 0.35 22.63
CA LYS A 143 -0.34 1.31 21.83
C LYS A 143 0.54 2.47 21.39
N LYS A 144 1.26 3.08 22.34
CA LYS A 144 2.17 4.19 22.06
C LYS A 144 3.24 3.82 21.02
N VAL A 145 3.87 2.65 21.17
CA VAL A 145 4.88 2.17 20.21
C VAL A 145 4.29 2.00 18.81
N LEU A 146 3.08 1.44 18.70
CA LEU A 146 2.41 1.25 17.42
C LEU A 146 1.97 2.58 16.77
N GLU A 147 1.50 3.54 17.56
CA GLU A 147 1.16 4.89 17.08
C GLU A 147 2.39 5.66 16.57
N GLU A 148 3.56 5.43 17.16
CA GLU A 148 4.82 6.02 16.70
C GLU A 148 5.37 5.31 15.45
N GLN A 149 5.29 3.97 15.39
CA GLN A 149 5.85 3.19 14.28
C GLN A 149 4.95 3.15 13.03
N GLY A 150 3.63 3.20 13.22
CA GLY A 150 2.66 3.08 12.13
C GLY A 150 2.87 4.09 11.01
N PRO A 151 2.91 5.41 11.29
CA PRO A 151 3.14 6.43 10.26
C PRO A 151 4.46 6.25 9.51
N VAL A 152 5.55 5.91 10.22
CA VAL A 152 6.88 5.72 9.63
C VAL A 152 6.91 4.54 8.67
N ALA A 153 6.28 3.43 9.06
CA ALA A 153 6.20 2.25 8.23
C ALA A 153 5.29 2.49 7.01
N LEU A 154 4.14 3.17 7.18
CA LEU A 154 3.27 3.55 6.06
C LEU A 154 3.98 4.47 5.06
N GLU A 155 4.71 5.47 5.54
CA GLU A 155 5.52 6.34 4.69
C GLU A 155 6.58 5.54 3.90
N SER A 156 7.20 4.55 4.53
CA SER A 156 8.18 3.67 3.88
C SER A 156 7.54 2.83 2.77
N PHE A 157 6.36 2.25 3.00
CA PHE A 157 5.63 1.48 1.98
C PHE A 157 5.17 2.35 0.81
N HIS A 158 4.66 3.56 1.09
CA HIS A 158 4.32 4.50 0.02
C HIS A 158 5.56 4.95 -0.76
N GLY A 159 6.70 5.18 -0.09
CA GLY A 159 7.97 5.47 -0.76
C GLY A 159 8.44 4.32 -1.67
N LEU A 160 8.31 3.07 -1.23
CA LEU A 160 8.61 1.89 -2.06
C LEU A 160 7.69 1.81 -3.27
N LEU A 161 6.40 2.09 -3.10
CA LEU A 161 5.45 2.15 -4.20
C LEU A 161 5.86 3.23 -5.21
N ASP A 162 6.16 4.45 -4.75
CA ASP A 162 6.57 5.56 -5.61
C ASP A 162 7.83 5.25 -6.41
N ILE A 163 8.84 4.65 -5.77
CA ILE A 163 10.06 4.18 -6.45
C ILE A 163 9.69 3.14 -7.50
N THR A 164 8.89 2.13 -7.13
CA THR A 164 8.46 1.05 -8.05
C THR A 164 7.75 1.60 -9.28
N LEU A 165 6.91 2.62 -9.12
CA LEU A 165 6.17 3.24 -10.23
C LEU A 165 7.06 4.10 -11.16
N GLN A 166 8.24 4.51 -10.70
CA GLN A 166 9.24 5.26 -11.49
C GLN A 166 10.20 4.34 -12.25
N MET A 167 10.33 3.07 -11.85
CA MET A 167 11.25 2.15 -12.49
C MET A 167 10.79 1.80 -13.91
N PRO A 168 11.73 1.66 -14.87
CA PRO A 168 11.43 1.07 -16.17
C PRO A 168 10.80 -0.31 -15.98
N SER A 169 9.68 -0.55 -16.65
CA SER A 169 8.94 -1.80 -16.55
C SER A 169 8.79 -2.39 -17.94
N PHE A 170 9.53 -3.46 -18.24
CA PHE A 170 9.38 -4.18 -19.49
C PHE A 170 8.09 -4.99 -19.45
N MET A 171 7.05 -4.49 -20.11
CA MET A 171 5.83 -5.25 -20.32
C MET A 171 5.67 -5.56 -21.79
N GLY A 172 6.06 -6.80 -22.13
CA GLY A 172 5.94 -7.33 -23.47
C GLY A 172 4.50 -7.40 -23.94
N ALA A 173 4.32 -7.28 -25.25
CA ALA A 173 3.05 -7.43 -25.93
C ALA A 173 2.49 -8.85 -25.80
N GLY A 174 1.55 -9.03 -24.87
CA GLY A 174 0.60 -10.13 -24.92
C GLY A 174 0.72 -11.16 -23.80
N SER A 175 -0.41 -11.36 -23.12
CA SER A 175 -0.82 -12.58 -22.43
C SER A 175 -0.08 -12.95 -21.14
N THR A 176 -0.89 -13.04 -20.08
CA THR A 176 -0.90 -14.10 -19.05
C THR A 176 0.39 -14.40 -18.29
N ASP A 177 0.25 -14.29 -16.97
CA ASP A 177 1.13 -14.79 -15.93
C ASP A 177 2.34 -13.90 -15.59
N TYR A 178 2.21 -13.28 -14.42
CA TYR A 178 3.26 -12.65 -13.66
C TYR A 178 4.38 -13.67 -13.37
N LYS A 179 5.30 -13.84 -14.30
CA LYS A 179 6.66 -14.28 -13.98
C LYS A 179 7.58 -13.10 -14.25
N PHE A 180 7.99 -12.48 -13.15
CA PHE A 180 9.00 -11.44 -13.11
C PHE A 180 10.19 -11.84 -13.98
N LEU A 181 10.61 -10.92 -14.86
CA LEU A 181 11.89 -10.97 -15.55
C LEU A 181 12.99 -11.19 -14.51
N THR A 182 13.59 -12.38 -14.52
CA THR A 182 14.86 -12.61 -13.84
C THR A 182 15.93 -11.76 -14.52
N HIS A 183 16.82 -11.22 -13.70
CA HIS A 183 17.83 -10.20 -14.00
C HIS A 183 18.93 -10.67 -14.99
N SER A 184 18.74 -11.82 -15.64
CA SER A 184 19.69 -12.46 -16.56
C SER A 184 19.23 -12.54 -18.02
N GLY A 185 18.00 -12.11 -18.37
CA GLY A 185 17.57 -12.03 -19.77
C GLY A 185 17.62 -13.38 -20.52
N GLN A 186 17.51 -14.50 -19.81
CA GLN A 186 17.41 -15.82 -20.42
C GLN A 186 15.97 -16.32 -20.33
N LEU A 187 15.37 -16.58 -21.50
CA LEU A 187 14.13 -17.34 -21.64
C LEU A 187 14.34 -18.73 -21.04
N GLU A 188 13.55 -19.11 -20.03
CA GLU A 188 13.29 -20.52 -19.72
C GLU A 188 12.58 -21.11 -20.94
N LEU A 189 13.35 -21.82 -21.77
CA LEU A 189 12.79 -22.77 -22.73
C LEU A 189 12.40 -24.02 -21.93
N ASP A 190 11.23 -23.98 -21.29
CA ASP A 190 10.60 -25.20 -20.79
C ASP A 190 9.72 -25.79 -21.90
N ASP A 191 10.29 -26.81 -22.53
CA ASP A 191 9.67 -28.05 -22.98
C ASP A 191 8.36 -27.97 -23.81
N MET A 192 8.54 -27.91 -25.13
CA MET A 192 7.61 -28.57 -26.07
C MET A 192 8.16 -29.94 -26.43
N GLU A 193 7.62 -31.00 -25.81
CA GLU A 193 7.31 -32.24 -26.52
C GLU A 193 5.93 -32.15 -27.18
#